data_AF-A0A1A3DP70-F1
#
_entry.id   AF-A0A1A3DP70-F1
#
_cell.length_a   1.000
_cell.length_b   1.000
_cell.length_c   1.000
_cell.angle_alpha   90.00
_cell.angle_beta   90.00
_cell.angle_gamma   90.00
#
_symmetry.space_group_name_H-M   'P 1'
#
loop_
_entity.id
_entity.type
_entity.pdbx_description
1 polymer ?
#
loop_
_entity_poly.entity_id
_entity_poly.type
_entity_poly.pdbx_seq_one_letter_code
_entity_poly.pdbx_strand_id
1 'polypeptide(L)'
;MASLLMACGGFLFAVLWMDLIFDVQVLRYRKATPELPETVLASIAAYYHRATTTSRPMGRLIALVMLTLLGTLVLQAARGHDPGWLLVTSAPLVGIPTMLALTHTVPDAVRLGHRADSPSEQTRLARSVCRDHLLGAACILVFLVLWVANSTAI
;
A
#
# COMPACT_ATOMS: atom_id res chain seq x y z
N MET A 1 -20.68 9.55 -4.62
CA MET A 1 -19.82 8.34 -4.54
C MET A 1 -18.35 8.67 -4.80
N ALA A 2 -18.05 9.53 -5.79
CA ALA A 2 -16.69 10.04 -6.03
C ALA A 2 -15.98 10.57 -4.77
N SER A 3 -16.65 11.36 -3.92
CA SER A 3 -16.05 11.86 -2.67
C SER A 3 -15.62 10.75 -1.71
N LEU A 4 -16.36 9.63 -1.66
CA LEU A 4 -16.01 8.48 -0.84
C LEU A 4 -14.83 7.72 -1.44
N LEU A 5 -14.80 7.53 -2.76
CA LEU A 5 -13.65 6.95 -3.46
C LEU A 5 -12.37 7.77 -3.24
N MET A 6 -12.45 9.09 -3.35
CA MET A 6 -11.31 9.99 -3.10
C MET A 6 -10.89 10.00 -1.63
N ALA A 7 -11.84 9.97 -0.68
CA ALA A 7 -11.52 9.90 0.74
C ALA A 7 -10.83 8.57 1.10
N CYS A 8 -11.33 7.44 0.61
CA CYS A 8 -10.71 6.13 0.80
C CYS A 8 -9.33 6.07 0.11
N GLY A 9 -9.22 6.52 -1.14
CA GLY A 9 -7.94 6.56 -1.85
C GLY A 9 -6.92 7.45 -1.16
N GLY A 10 -7.33 8.64 -0.68
CA GLY A 10 -6.46 9.57 0.03
C GLY A 10 -5.98 9.01 1.36
N PHE A 11 -6.86 8.33 2.11
CA PHE A 11 -6.49 7.61 3.31
C PHE A 11 -5.46 6.50 3.03
N LEU A 12 -5.70 5.66 2.02
CA LEU A 12 -4.75 4.59 1.66
C LEU A 12 -3.41 5.14 1.19
N PHE A 13 -3.41 6.24 0.43
CA PHE A 13 -2.19 6.92 0.04
C PHE A 13 -1.42 7.46 1.25
N ALA A 14 -2.11 8.05 2.23
CA ALA A 14 -1.49 8.51 3.46
C ALA A 14 -0.87 7.37 4.27
N VAL A 15 -1.54 6.21 4.36
CA VAL A 15 -0.99 5.01 5.01
C VAL A 15 0.28 4.54 4.28
N LEU A 16 0.23 4.40 2.96
CA LEU A 16 1.39 4.02 2.14
C LEU A 16 2.54 5.01 2.28
N TRP A 17 2.23 6.31 2.41
CA TRP A 17 3.24 7.33 2.67
C TRP A 17 3.93 7.11 4.01
N MET A 18 3.18 6.80 5.06
CA MET A 18 3.74 6.49 6.38
C MET A 18 4.66 5.27 6.35
N ASP A 19 4.29 4.23 5.59
CA ASP A 19 5.15 3.06 5.39
C ASP A 19 6.43 3.43 4.63
N LEU A 20 6.30 4.22 3.55
CA LEU A 20 7.42 4.63 2.70
C LEU A 20 8.47 5.47 3.44
N ILE A 21 8.12 6.22 4.49
CA ILE A 21 9.10 6.94 5.33
C ILE A 21 10.21 6.00 5.83
N PHE A 22 9.87 4.74 6.11
CA PHE A 22 10.81 3.73 6.56
C PHE A 22 11.38 2.92 5.39
N ASP A 23 10.56 2.50 4.45
CA ASP A 23 10.97 1.55 3.41
C ASP A 23 11.94 2.12 2.39
N VAL A 24 11.86 3.43 2.09
CA VAL A 24 12.78 4.06 1.13
C VAL A 24 14.24 4.06 1.60
N GLN A 25 14.50 3.80 2.89
CA GLN A 25 15.86 3.58 3.40
C GLN A 25 16.58 2.46 2.64
N VAL A 26 15.84 1.45 2.19
CA VAL A 26 16.36 0.31 1.41
C VAL A 26 16.95 0.76 0.06
N LEU A 27 16.38 1.79 -0.56
CA LEU A 27 16.79 2.25 -1.90
C LEU A 27 18.23 2.80 -1.91
N ARG A 28 18.70 3.35 -0.78
CA ARG A 28 20.07 3.88 -0.64
C ARG A 28 21.14 2.79 -0.78
N TYR A 29 20.77 1.53 -0.56
CA TYR A 29 21.67 0.37 -0.58
C TYR A 29 21.38 -0.61 -1.73
N ARG A 30 20.58 -0.19 -2.72
CA ARG A 30 20.15 -1.05 -3.85
C ARG A 30 21.32 -1.64 -4.66
N LYS A 31 22.44 -0.91 -4.77
CA LYS A 31 23.60 -1.29 -5.58
C LYS A 31 24.88 -1.56 -4.78
N ALA A 32 24.88 -1.21 -3.49
CA ALA A 32 26.11 -1.13 -2.69
C ALA A 32 26.41 -2.40 -1.90
N THR A 33 25.38 -3.10 -1.40
CA THR A 33 25.56 -4.25 -0.53
C THR A 33 24.51 -5.34 -0.76
N PRO A 34 24.91 -6.64 -0.71
CA PRO A 34 23.96 -7.74 -0.78
C PRO A 34 23.00 -7.74 0.43
N GLU A 35 23.51 -7.38 1.61
CA GLU A 35 22.76 -7.24 2.86
C GLU A 35 22.59 -5.78 3.26
N LEU A 36 21.44 -5.44 3.85
CA LEU A 36 21.21 -4.12 4.41
C LEU A 36 21.95 -3.95 5.74
N PRO A 37 22.43 -2.73 6.06
CA PRO A 37 22.99 -2.45 7.37
C PRO A 37 21.98 -2.77 8.48
N GLU A 38 22.47 -3.33 9.58
CA GLU A 38 21.64 -3.71 10.74
C GLU A 38 20.83 -2.52 11.29
N THR A 39 21.35 -1.30 11.22
CA THR A 39 20.63 -0.09 11.65
C THR A 39 19.36 0.17 10.83
N VAL A 40 19.39 -0.12 9.53
CA VAL A 40 18.23 0.02 8.63
C VAL A 40 17.23 -1.10 8.90
N LEU A 41 17.70 -2.34 9.00
CA LEU A 41 16.84 -3.49 9.32
C LEU A 41 16.16 -3.32 10.67
N ALA A 42 16.89 -2.89 11.71
CA ALA A 42 16.34 -2.62 13.02
C ALA A 42 15.28 -1.49 12.98
N SER A 43 15.50 -0.43 12.19
CA SER A 43 14.53 0.65 12.02
C SER A 43 13.22 0.15 11.41
N ILE A 44 13.31 -0.57 10.27
CA ILE A 44 12.14 -1.08 9.53
C ILE A 44 11.42 -2.17 10.36
N ALA A 45 12.16 -3.10 10.95
CA ALA A 45 11.58 -4.17 11.76
C ALA A 45 10.89 -3.63 13.02
N ALA A 46 11.47 -2.62 13.70
CA ALA A 46 10.82 -2.00 14.85
C ALA A 46 9.54 -1.26 14.47
N TYR A 47 9.50 -0.63 13.28
CA TYR A 47 8.27 -0.05 12.73
C TYR A 47 7.20 -1.12 12.50
N TYR A 48 7.52 -2.17 11.73
CA TYR A 48 6.54 -3.21 11.44
C TYR A 48 6.13 -4.03 12.65
N HIS A 49 7.02 -4.23 13.61
CA HIS A 49 6.67 -4.84 14.89
C HIS A 49 5.53 -4.05 15.55
N ARG A 50 5.65 -2.73 15.67
CA ARG A 50 4.59 -1.88 16.24
C ARG A 50 3.34 -1.82 15.36
N ALA A 51 3.50 -1.75 14.05
CA ALA A 51 2.38 -1.71 13.12
C ALA A 51 1.54 -3.00 13.19
N THR A 52 2.20 -4.16 13.32
CA THR A 52 1.55 -5.48 13.27
C THR A 52 1.09 -5.99 14.64
N THR A 53 1.81 -5.69 15.72
CA THR A 53 1.50 -6.24 17.06
C THR A 53 0.72 -5.27 17.94
N THR A 54 1.17 -4.02 18.06
CA THR A 54 0.58 -3.03 18.97
C THR A 54 -0.54 -2.21 18.32
N SER A 55 -0.57 -2.12 16.98
CA SER A 55 -1.51 -1.27 16.23
C SER A 55 -2.64 -2.06 15.55
N ARG A 56 -3.07 -3.17 16.15
CA ARG A 56 -4.16 -4.04 15.64
C ARG A 56 -5.45 -3.32 15.19
N PRO A 57 -5.97 -2.26 15.86
CA PRO A 57 -7.15 -1.56 15.33
C PRO A 57 -6.88 -0.89 13.98
N MET A 58 -5.65 -0.44 13.72
CA MET A 58 -5.27 0.24 12.48
C MET A 58 -5.30 -0.70 11.27
N GLY A 59 -4.81 -1.94 11.42
CA GLY A 59 -4.87 -2.94 10.34
C GLY A 59 -6.31 -3.28 9.92
N ARG A 60 -7.24 -3.38 10.89
CA ARG A 60 -8.67 -3.60 10.60
C ARG A 60 -9.30 -2.41 9.90
N LEU A 61 -8.92 -1.19 10.27
CA LEU A 61 -9.39 0.02 9.62
C LEU A 61 -8.91 0.09 8.15
N ILE A 62 -7.64 -0.23 7.88
CA ILE A 62 -7.12 -0.26 6.51
C ILE A 62 -7.89 -1.27 5.66
N ALA A 63 -8.10 -2.49 6.17
CA ALA A 63 -8.88 -3.51 5.47
C ALA A 63 -10.31 -3.05 5.20
N LEU A 64 -10.97 -2.42 6.17
CA LEU A 64 -12.32 -1.84 6.00
C LEU A 64 -12.34 -0.76 4.91
N VAL A 65 -11.33 0.13 4.87
CA VAL A 65 -11.23 1.17 3.84
C VAL A 65 -10.99 0.57 2.46
N MET A 66 -10.13 -0.45 2.33
CA MET A 66 -9.92 -1.18 1.07
C MET A 66 -11.23 -1.81 0.56
N LEU A 67 -11.96 -2.50 1.44
CA LEU A 67 -13.26 -3.11 1.08
C LEU A 67 -14.30 -2.05 0.71
N THR A 68 -14.33 -0.92 1.43
CA THR A 68 -15.23 0.20 1.13
C THR A 68 -14.92 0.80 -0.24
N LEU A 69 -13.63 0.99 -0.56
CA LEU A 69 -13.18 1.51 -1.84
C LEU A 69 -13.59 0.57 -3.00
N LEU A 70 -13.30 -0.73 -2.88
CA LEU A 70 -13.66 -1.73 -3.88
C LEU A 70 -15.19 -1.86 -4.04
N GLY A 71 -15.92 -1.94 -2.93
CA GLY A 71 -17.38 -2.03 -2.96
C GLY A 71 -18.04 -0.80 -3.58
N THR A 72 -17.52 0.40 -3.27
CA THR A 72 -18.00 1.64 -3.90
C THR A 72 -17.72 1.64 -5.40
N LEU A 73 -16.55 1.18 -5.83
CA LEU A 73 -16.21 1.10 -7.25
C LEU A 73 -17.12 0.12 -8.01
N VAL A 74 -17.44 -1.03 -7.42
CA VAL A 74 -18.40 -2.01 -7.98
C VAL A 74 -19.81 -1.43 -8.07
N LEU A 75 -20.28 -0.76 -7.02
CA LEU A 75 -21.59 -0.10 -7.02
C LEU A 75 -21.67 1.00 -8.09
N GLN A 76 -20.58 1.73 -8.29
CA GLN A 76 -20.51 2.78 -9.29
C GLN A 76 -20.54 2.20 -10.71
N ALA A 77 -19.85 1.09 -10.95
CA ALA A 77 -19.93 0.33 -12.20
C ALA A 77 -21.34 -0.22 -12.46
N ALA A 78 -22.02 -0.74 -11.45
CA ALA A 78 -23.38 -1.27 -11.58
C ALA A 78 -24.42 -0.19 -11.90
N ARG A 79 -24.18 1.06 -11.49
CA ARG A 79 -25.10 2.19 -11.71
C ARG A 79 -24.93 2.85 -13.08
N GLY A 80 -23.80 2.66 -13.76
CA GLY A 80 -23.60 3.09 -15.15
C GLY A 80 -23.55 4.60 -15.42
N HIS A 81 -23.38 5.43 -14.39
CA HIS A 81 -23.34 6.90 -14.55
C HIS A 81 -21.97 7.44 -14.98
N ASP A 82 -20.91 6.66 -14.80
CA ASP A 82 -19.53 7.07 -15.06
C ASP A 82 -19.00 6.46 -16.37
N PRO A 83 -18.03 7.11 -17.04
CA PRO A 83 -17.42 6.57 -18.25
C PRO A 83 -16.82 5.18 -18.01
N GLY A 84 -17.16 4.20 -18.87
CA GLY A 84 -16.71 2.82 -18.69
C GLY A 84 -15.18 2.66 -18.67
N TRP A 85 -14.45 3.50 -19.42
CA TRP A 85 -12.99 3.50 -19.42
C TRP A 85 -12.42 3.86 -18.03
N LEU A 86 -13.03 4.81 -17.31
CA LEU A 86 -12.58 5.27 -16.00
C LEU A 86 -12.67 4.13 -14.98
N LEU A 87 -13.73 3.34 -15.05
CA LEU A 87 -13.96 2.19 -14.17
C LEU A 87 -12.99 1.04 -14.51
N VAL A 88 -12.79 0.75 -15.80
CA VAL A 88 -11.84 -0.27 -16.26
C VAL A 88 -10.41 0.08 -15.88
N THR A 89 -10.01 1.36 -15.93
CA THR A 89 -8.68 1.80 -15.46
C THR A 89 -8.57 1.82 -13.95
N SER A 90 -9.64 2.19 -13.23
CA SER A 90 -9.65 2.26 -11.77
C SER A 90 -9.56 0.89 -11.10
N ALA A 91 -10.17 -0.14 -11.69
CA ALA A 91 -10.20 -1.49 -11.15
C ALA A 91 -8.80 -2.07 -10.88
N PRO A 92 -7.84 -2.12 -11.83
CA PRO A 92 -6.49 -2.60 -11.56
C PRO A 92 -5.71 -1.66 -10.64
N LEU A 93 -5.91 -0.34 -10.71
CA LEU A 93 -5.21 0.63 -9.86
C LEU A 93 -5.51 0.45 -8.38
N VAL A 94 -6.71 -0.01 -8.03
CA VAL A 94 -7.06 -0.33 -6.63
C VAL A 94 -6.88 -1.82 -6.33
N GLY A 95 -7.26 -2.68 -7.26
CA GLY A 95 -7.26 -4.13 -7.08
C GLY A 95 -5.87 -4.72 -6.91
N ILE A 96 -4.89 -4.30 -7.72
CA ILE A 96 -3.52 -4.84 -7.67
C ILE A 96 -2.84 -4.52 -6.32
N PRO A 97 -2.80 -3.26 -5.85
CA PRO A 97 -2.23 -2.95 -4.54
C PRO A 97 -2.95 -3.65 -3.38
N THR A 98 -4.28 -3.76 -3.46
CA THR A 98 -5.07 -4.44 -2.42
C THR A 98 -4.72 -5.93 -2.36
N MET A 99 -4.62 -6.58 -3.52
CA MET A 99 -4.22 -7.99 -3.60
C MET A 99 -2.81 -8.19 -3.04
N LEU A 100 -1.84 -7.38 -3.49
CA LEU A 100 -0.45 -7.44 -3.00
C LEU A 100 -0.37 -7.25 -1.49
N ALA A 101 -1.10 -6.26 -0.96
CA ALA A 101 -1.14 -5.98 0.47
C ALA A 101 -1.58 -7.22 1.27
N LEU A 102 -2.65 -7.88 0.83
CA LEU A 102 -3.24 -9.02 1.53
C LEU A 102 -2.41 -10.31 1.39
N THR A 103 -1.84 -10.57 0.22
CA THR A 103 -1.20 -11.87 -0.06
C THR A 103 0.30 -11.90 0.16
N HIS A 104 0.95 -10.74 0.11
CA HIS A 104 2.41 -10.67 0.06
C HIS A 104 2.97 -9.65 1.06
N THR A 105 2.52 -8.40 1.00
CA THR A 105 3.12 -7.31 1.78
C THR A 105 2.88 -7.46 3.29
N VAL A 106 1.65 -7.78 3.72
CA VAL A 106 1.33 -7.96 5.15
C VAL A 106 2.06 -9.18 5.74
N PRO A 107 2.02 -10.38 5.12
CA PRO A 107 2.80 -11.51 5.61
C PRO A 107 4.30 -11.23 5.72
N ASP A 108 4.90 -10.60 4.70
CA ASP A 108 6.32 -10.25 4.69
C ASP A 108 6.65 -9.22 5.80
N ALA A 109 5.81 -8.21 6.00
CA ALA A 109 5.98 -7.21 7.05
C ALA A 109 5.87 -7.82 8.46
N VAL A 110 4.94 -8.77 8.67
CA VAL A 110 4.81 -9.51 9.93
C VAL A 110 6.08 -10.33 10.21
N ARG A 111 6.58 -11.06 9.22
CA ARG A 111 7.83 -11.83 9.34
C ARG A 111 9.03 -10.95 9.67
N LEU A 112 9.15 -9.82 8.96
CA LEU A 112 10.20 -8.83 9.18
C LEU A 112 10.11 -8.22 10.58
N GLY A 113 8.91 -7.89 11.06
CA GLY A 113 8.66 -7.36 12.39
C GLY A 113 8.93 -8.35 13.53
N HIS A 114 8.87 -9.66 13.27
CA HIS A 114 9.25 -10.70 14.23
C HIS A 114 10.76 -10.95 14.29
N ARG A 115 11.52 -10.53 13.26
CA ARG A 115 12.98 -10.72 13.15
C ARG A 115 13.46 -12.17 13.35
N ALA A 116 12.64 -13.14 12.98
CA ALA A 116 12.97 -14.57 13.14
C ALA A 116 13.90 -15.11 12.02
N ASP A 117 13.90 -14.45 10.86
CA ASP A 117 14.67 -14.85 9.68
C ASP A 117 16.13 -14.34 9.74
N SER A 118 17.03 -14.89 8.90
CA SER A 118 18.42 -14.43 8.81
C SER A 118 18.54 -13.00 8.24
N PRO A 119 19.67 -12.28 8.41
CA PRO A 119 19.84 -10.91 7.90
C PRO A 119 19.66 -10.78 6.37
N SER A 120 20.07 -11.80 5.60
CA SER A 120 19.89 -11.85 4.15
C SER A 120 18.43 -12.02 3.76
N GLU A 121 17.69 -12.86 4.48
CA GLU A 121 16.24 -13.04 4.31
C GLU A 121 15.47 -11.77 4.70
N GLN A 122 15.79 -11.16 5.84
CA GLN A 122 15.20 -9.88 6.26
C GLN A 122 15.47 -8.77 5.23
N THR A 123 16.65 -8.74 4.63
CA THR A 123 16.98 -7.82 3.54
C THR A 123 16.09 -8.04 2.31
N ARG A 124 15.86 -9.30 1.93
CA ARG A 124 14.98 -9.62 0.80
C ARG A 124 13.54 -9.20 1.10
N LEU A 125 13.03 -9.48 2.30
CA LEU A 125 11.69 -9.08 2.73
C LEU A 125 11.55 -7.55 2.72
N ALA A 126 12.50 -6.81 3.29
CA ALA A 126 12.46 -5.34 3.29
C ALA A 126 12.44 -4.75 1.86
N ARG A 127 13.25 -5.30 0.95
CA ARG A 127 13.24 -4.91 -0.48
C ARG A 127 11.92 -5.24 -1.17
N SER A 128 11.36 -6.41 -0.86
CA SER A 128 10.09 -6.90 -1.37
C SER A 128 8.94 -5.95 -0.98
N VAL A 129 8.80 -5.69 0.32
CA VAL A 129 7.79 -4.80 0.89
C VAL A 129 7.94 -3.38 0.37
N CYS A 130 9.16 -2.84 0.30
CA CYS A 130 9.42 -1.51 -0.27
C CYS A 130 8.93 -1.39 -1.73
N ARG A 131 9.17 -2.42 -2.56
CA ARG A 131 8.71 -2.43 -3.95
C ARG A 131 7.19 -2.46 -4.03
N ASP A 132 6.54 -3.28 -3.20
CA ASP A 132 5.08 -3.38 -3.17
C ASP A 132 4.44 -2.06 -2.75
N HIS A 133 5.00 -1.39 -1.73
CA HIS A 133 4.53 -0.07 -1.29
C HIS A 133 4.75 1.03 -2.32
N LEU A 134 5.88 1.02 -3.05
CA LEU A 134 6.10 1.96 -4.16
C LEU A 134 5.09 1.76 -5.30
N LEU A 135 4.83 0.50 -5.68
CA LEU A 135 3.81 0.18 -6.68
C LEU A 135 2.43 0.60 -6.19
N GLY A 136 2.08 0.26 -4.95
CA GLY A 136 0.82 0.65 -4.32
C GLY A 136 0.62 2.16 -4.29
N ALA A 137 1.64 2.92 -3.86
CA ALA A 137 1.59 4.37 -3.81
C ALA A 137 1.42 4.99 -5.20
N ALA A 138 2.14 4.48 -6.20
CA ALA A 138 1.97 4.93 -7.58
C ALA A 138 0.56 4.65 -8.12
N CYS A 139 0.04 3.44 -7.91
CA CYS A 139 -1.30 3.06 -8.37
C CYS A 139 -2.40 3.89 -7.70
N ILE A 140 -2.36 4.04 -6.37
CA ILE A 140 -3.35 4.84 -5.63
C ILE A 140 -3.22 6.34 -5.97
N LEU A 141 -2.02 6.84 -6.20
CA LEU A 141 -1.83 8.23 -6.65
C LEU A 141 -2.45 8.46 -8.04
N VAL A 142 -2.18 7.57 -9.00
CA VAL A 142 -2.79 7.66 -10.34
C VAL A 142 -4.31 7.57 -10.25
N PHE A 143 -4.84 6.67 -9.43
CA PHE A 143 -6.27 6.59 -9.15
C PHE A 143 -6.82 7.92 -8.64
N LEU A 144 -6.17 8.53 -7.63
CA LEU A 144 -6.59 9.82 -7.08
C LEU A 144 -6.57 10.93 -8.12
N VAL A 145 -5.49 11.02 -8.92
CA VAL A 145 -5.39 12.02 -9.98
C VAL A 145 -6.51 11.86 -11.00
N LEU A 146 -6.82 10.63 -11.43
CA LEU A 146 -7.92 10.35 -12.36
C LEU A 146 -9.28 10.79 -11.80
N TRP A 147 -9.58 10.44 -10.55
CA TRP A 147 -10.86 10.76 -9.94
C TRP A 147 -11.02 12.25 -9.60
N VAL A 148 -9.94 12.91 -9.17
CA VAL A 148 -9.93 14.37 -8.95
C VAL A 148 -10.12 15.11 -10.27
N ALA A 149 -9.37 14.75 -11.31
CA ALA A 149 -9.50 15.34 -12.64
C ALA A 149 -10.91 15.15 -13.22
N ASN A 150 -11.48 13.94 -13.11
CA ASN A 150 -12.84 13.67 -13.55
C ASN A 150 -13.88 14.48 -12.76
N SER A 151 -13.72 14.61 -11.43
CA SER A 151 -14.65 15.37 -10.59
C SER A 151 -14.60 16.89 -10.78
N THR A 152 -13.52 17.42 -11.36
CA THR A 152 -13.35 18.86 -11.61
C THR A 152 -13.71 19.24 -13.04
N ALA A 153 -13.79 18.27 -13.94
CA ALA A 153 -14.18 18.45 -15.34
C ALA A 153 -15.70 18.41 -15.57
N ILE A 154 -16.47 17.98 -14.58
CA ILE A 154 -17.95 17.85 -14.58
C ILE A 154 -18.53 18.88 -13.62
#